data_AF-E9JCL0-F1
#
_entry.id   AF-E9JCL0-F1
#
_cell.length_a   1.000
_cell.length_b   1.000
_cell.length_c   1.000
_cell.angle_alpha   90.00
_cell.angle_beta   90.00
_cell.angle_gamma   90.00
#
_symmetry.space_group_name_H-M   'P 1'
#
loop_
_entity.id
_entity.type
_entity.pdbx_description
1 polymer ?
#
loop_
_entity_poly.entity_id
_entity_poly.type
_entity_poly.pdbx_seq_one_letter_code
_entity_poly.pdbx_strand_id
1 'polypeptide(L)'
;VAILDSLQEVKQVPGIITGKQTGNGIYIPTIYSKSQNEWVENFYKQNGYLEYDTLTRLGILDPSNFIKRHFPNENIVFLKSVAVGTVIIDQVDANIEEVVATGSFVDLYPLLPSVFSDEDAELLLKLATKKTRANVHIFAKTVVVSEAFLQILTKSLEAVTEQKTRDMVLSGKWIQSITENKLKFKSVDSIIENKVNKKEERRKKANVGKAGGGSQGRETKTKSTKKKYLQGKIQENDSDENESRQATGKGEFTLISVDEIKAEIMKNENVSVIDELADQLAYYFQPKLNKFALSLAEQLAQSNRTTNLSEIGERLNVLITNIRMFDKGIKHLDKANQSSLIKYLLKSLGLDFVTSIFKLAAQQNMLQVSENLTMEARQRLLLELPADVKEPLNAVHKTMVGDSVEDFLNCVDGAMAACCLVLKKHDKKKERSQVHAHREALLDELNATQDPALMLHLVTSVLFTAVTQNALHMSGRHVTTVLAFLQQQLEPNTVSTLSKYH
;
A
#
# COMPACT_ATOMS: atom_id res chain seq x y z
N VAL A 1 29.84 65.88 -48.92
CA VAL A 1 30.11 65.04 -47.71
C VAL A 1 30.90 65.87 -46.70
N ALA A 2 30.37 67.00 -46.20
CA ALA A 2 31.15 67.87 -45.31
C ALA A 2 30.31 68.84 -44.48
N ILE A 3 29.14 69.26 -44.97
CA ILE A 3 28.36 70.31 -44.31
C ILE A 3 27.80 69.83 -42.96
N LEU A 4 27.23 68.62 -42.89
CA LEU A 4 26.63 68.12 -41.65
C LEU A 4 27.64 67.77 -40.56
N ASP A 5 28.76 67.13 -40.92
CA ASP A 5 29.83 66.83 -39.96
C ASP A 5 30.46 68.13 -39.42
N SER A 6 30.64 69.13 -40.29
CA SER A 6 31.09 70.49 -39.88
C SER A 6 30.05 71.17 -38.97
N LEU A 7 28.76 71.04 -39.25
CA LEU A 7 27.69 71.62 -38.42
C LEU A 7 27.57 70.95 -37.04
N GLN A 8 27.89 69.65 -36.93
CA GLN A 8 28.04 68.95 -35.65
C GLN A 8 29.29 69.38 -34.90
N GLU A 9 30.44 69.50 -35.56
CA GLU A 9 31.69 70.00 -34.95
C GLU A 9 31.53 71.42 -34.39
N VAL A 10 30.82 72.29 -35.12
CA VAL A 10 30.54 73.68 -34.70
C VAL A 10 29.35 73.75 -33.71
N LYS A 11 28.76 72.61 -33.30
CA LYS A 11 27.60 72.50 -32.39
C LYS A 11 26.37 73.30 -32.82
N GLN A 12 26.20 73.55 -34.12
CA GLN A 12 25.06 74.31 -34.66
C GLN A 12 23.80 73.45 -34.87
N VAL A 13 23.94 72.12 -34.79
CA VAL A 13 22.83 71.16 -34.88
C VAL A 13 22.71 70.42 -33.55
N PRO A 14 21.64 70.64 -32.77
CA PRO A 14 21.42 69.94 -31.50
C PRO A 14 20.88 68.54 -31.79
N GLY A 15 21.74 67.61 -32.20
CA GLY A 15 21.41 66.20 -32.40
C GLY A 15 22.54 65.33 -32.96
N ILE A 16 22.32 64.01 -32.96
CA ILE A 16 23.26 63.00 -33.44
C ILE A 16 22.66 62.30 -34.66
N ILE A 17 23.48 61.96 -35.65
CA ILE A 17 23.02 61.20 -36.83
C ILE A 17 23.61 59.80 -36.76
N THR A 18 22.73 58.81 -36.82
CA THR A 18 23.10 57.40 -36.79
C THR A 18 22.74 56.74 -38.13
N GLY A 19 23.72 56.15 -38.82
CA GLY A 19 23.54 55.45 -40.11
C GLY A 19 24.74 55.56 -41.05
N LYS A 20 24.77 54.78 -42.15
CA LYS A 20 25.80 54.89 -43.19
C LYS A 20 25.52 56.15 -44.03
N GLN A 21 26.54 56.97 -44.28
CA GLN A 21 26.40 58.28 -44.94
C GLN A 21 25.84 58.25 -46.39
N THR A 22 25.63 57.07 -46.99
CA THR A 22 25.08 56.88 -48.34
C THR A 22 23.65 56.31 -48.40
N GLY A 23 22.95 56.16 -47.26
CA GLY A 23 21.53 55.79 -47.23
C GLY A 23 20.90 55.82 -45.83
N ASN A 24 19.58 56.09 -45.76
CA ASN A 24 18.70 56.13 -44.58
C ASN A 24 19.39 56.42 -43.24
N GLY A 25 20.03 57.59 -43.12
CA GLY A 25 20.52 58.11 -41.85
C GLY A 25 19.36 58.62 -40.99
N ILE A 26 19.35 58.26 -39.70
CA ILE A 26 18.35 58.73 -38.75
C ILE A 26 18.97 59.89 -37.97
N TYR A 27 18.32 61.05 -37.98
CA TYR A 27 18.66 62.19 -37.12
C TYR A 27 17.92 62.08 -35.79
N ILE A 28 18.67 62.08 -34.69
CA ILE A 28 18.17 62.03 -33.32
C ILE A 28 18.41 63.41 -32.68
N PRO A 29 17.37 64.24 -32.51
CA PRO A 29 17.49 65.53 -31.84
C PRO A 29 17.99 65.38 -30.39
N THR A 30 18.84 66.29 -29.91
CA THR A 30 19.33 66.29 -28.51
C THR A 30 18.18 66.39 -27.50
N ILE A 31 17.11 67.13 -27.85
CA ILE A 31 15.91 67.22 -27.01
C ILE A 31 15.22 65.87 -26.86
N TYR A 32 15.21 65.04 -27.90
CA TYR A 32 14.62 63.70 -27.85
C TYR A 32 15.41 62.80 -26.90
N SER A 33 16.75 62.77 -27.00
CA SER A 33 17.59 62.00 -26.07
C SER A 33 17.49 62.50 -24.63
N LYS A 34 17.41 63.82 -24.43
CA LYS A 34 17.23 64.41 -23.09
C LYS A 34 15.88 64.02 -22.48
N SER A 35 14.79 64.16 -23.24
CA SER A 35 13.46 63.76 -22.77
C SER A 35 13.33 62.26 -22.54
N GLN A 36 13.98 61.44 -23.37
CA GLN A 36 14.04 59.98 -23.17
C GLN A 36 14.74 59.64 -21.85
N ASN A 37 15.92 60.22 -21.58
CA ASN A 37 16.66 59.98 -20.34
C ASN A 37 15.88 60.49 -19.11
N GLU A 38 15.35 61.72 -19.18
CA GLU A 38 14.53 62.29 -18.09
C GLU A 38 13.30 61.44 -17.80
N TRP A 39 12.66 60.88 -18.84
CA TRP A 39 11.54 59.96 -18.64
C TRP A 39 11.98 58.69 -17.90
N VAL A 40 13.10 58.07 -18.32
CA VAL A 40 13.61 56.85 -17.69
C VAL A 40 13.99 57.09 -16.23
N GLU A 41 14.67 58.20 -15.93
CA GLU A 41 15.04 58.57 -14.55
C GLU A 41 13.81 58.80 -13.68
N ASN A 42 12.84 59.59 -14.17
CA ASN A 42 11.62 59.89 -13.42
C ASN A 42 10.77 58.63 -13.21
N PHE A 43 10.65 57.78 -14.22
CA PHE A 43 9.90 56.53 -14.12
C PHE A 43 10.54 55.60 -13.09
N TYR A 44 11.86 55.40 -13.17
CA TYR A 44 12.57 54.53 -12.25
C TYR A 44 12.52 55.08 -10.81
N LYS A 45 12.69 56.39 -10.63
CA LYS A 45 12.61 57.03 -9.30
C LYS A 45 11.23 56.91 -8.66
N GLN A 46 10.17 56.89 -9.47
CA GLN A 46 8.79 56.77 -8.98
C GLN A 46 8.40 55.31 -8.71
N ASN A 47 8.76 54.40 -9.62
CA ASN A 47 8.23 53.03 -9.61
C ASN A 47 9.23 51.99 -9.09
N GLY A 48 10.53 52.27 -9.11
CA GLY A 48 11.58 51.36 -8.66
C GLY A 48 11.89 50.21 -9.62
N TYR A 49 11.34 50.22 -10.84
CA TYR A 49 11.65 49.24 -11.89
C TYR A 49 11.61 49.87 -13.29
N LEU A 50 12.11 49.14 -14.28
CA LEU A 50 12.11 49.51 -15.69
C LEU A 50 11.73 48.30 -16.56
N GLU A 51 10.72 48.48 -17.42
CA GLU A 51 10.27 47.45 -18.37
C GLU A 51 11.08 47.51 -19.67
N TYR A 52 11.60 46.37 -20.12
CA TYR A 52 12.38 46.34 -21.36
C TYR A 52 11.54 46.65 -22.60
N ASP A 53 10.26 46.26 -22.63
CA ASP A 53 9.37 46.59 -23.75
C ASP A 53 9.10 48.11 -23.82
N THR A 54 8.87 48.76 -22.67
CA THR A 54 8.72 50.22 -22.63
C THR A 54 10.00 50.94 -23.09
N LEU A 55 11.17 50.48 -22.67
CA LEU A 55 12.45 51.05 -23.14
C LEU A 55 12.66 50.84 -24.65
N THR A 56 12.27 49.67 -25.17
CA THR A 56 12.32 49.37 -26.60
C THR A 56 11.39 50.28 -27.40
N ARG A 57 10.15 50.49 -26.92
CA ARG A 57 9.18 51.44 -27.52
C ARG A 57 9.65 52.89 -27.48
N LEU A 58 10.44 53.25 -26.47
CA LEU A 58 11.07 54.57 -26.38
C LEU A 58 12.23 54.76 -27.37
N GLY A 59 12.64 53.72 -28.10
CA GLY A 59 13.74 53.78 -29.08
C GLY A 59 15.08 53.28 -28.55
N ILE A 60 15.11 52.61 -27.40
CA ILE A 60 16.33 52.01 -26.82
C ILE A 60 16.44 50.57 -27.29
N LEU A 61 17.34 50.32 -28.26
CA LEU A 61 17.52 48.98 -28.86
C LEU A 61 18.12 47.94 -27.90
N ASP A 62 18.88 48.38 -26.89
CA ASP A 62 19.51 47.51 -25.90
C ASP A 62 19.25 48.01 -24.47
N PRO A 63 18.07 47.68 -23.91
CA PRO A 63 17.64 48.15 -22.59
C PRO A 63 18.62 47.79 -21.47
N SER A 64 19.14 46.56 -21.47
CA SER A 64 20.02 46.07 -20.39
C SER A 64 21.33 46.83 -20.33
N ASN A 65 22.00 47.02 -21.47
CA ASN A 65 23.27 47.76 -21.49
C ASN A 65 23.06 49.27 -21.31
N PHE A 66 21.93 49.81 -21.78
CA PHE A 66 21.56 51.20 -21.52
C PHE A 66 21.44 51.46 -20.00
N ILE A 67 20.66 50.66 -19.28
CA ILE A 67 20.46 50.81 -17.83
C ILE A 67 21.79 50.71 -17.08
N LYS A 68 22.66 49.74 -17.40
CA LYS A 68 23.99 49.60 -16.75
C LYS A 68 24.87 50.83 -16.89
N ARG A 69 24.81 51.52 -18.03
CA ARG A 69 25.57 52.76 -18.27
C ARG A 69 24.93 53.96 -17.60
N HIS A 70 23.60 53.99 -17.57
CA HIS A 70 22.82 55.12 -17.10
C HIS A 70 22.70 55.16 -15.57
N PHE A 71 22.73 54.00 -14.90
CA PHE A 71 22.65 53.86 -13.44
C PHE A 71 23.84 53.05 -12.88
N PRO A 72 25.08 53.54 -13.00
CA PRO A 72 26.27 52.77 -12.63
C PRO A 72 26.45 52.56 -11.12
N ASN A 73 25.83 53.43 -10.30
CA ASN A 73 25.98 53.42 -8.85
C ASN A 73 24.82 52.71 -8.14
N GLU A 74 23.86 52.16 -8.89
CA GLU A 74 22.68 51.52 -8.33
C GLU A 74 22.72 50.02 -8.47
N ASN A 75 22.24 49.33 -7.44
CA ASN A 75 22.14 47.87 -7.44
C ASN A 75 20.84 47.44 -8.13
N ILE A 76 20.90 47.38 -9.47
CA ILE A 76 19.77 46.94 -10.30
C ILE A 76 19.92 45.46 -10.64
N VAL A 77 18.86 44.69 -10.38
CA VAL A 77 18.75 43.28 -10.78
C VAL A 77 18.07 43.19 -12.13
N PHE A 78 18.74 42.56 -13.08
CA PHE A 78 18.23 42.34 -14.43
C PHE A 78 17.48 41.01 -14.47
N LEU A 79 16.15 41.07 -14.57
CA LEU A 79 15.29 39.91 -14.79
C LEU A 79 15.04 39.74 -16.30
N LYS A 80 14.11 38.85 -16.68
CA LYS A 80 13.84 38.49 -18.07
C LYS A 80 13.06 39.59 -18.79
N SER A 81 12.05 40.17 -18.14
CA SER A 81 11.18 41.18 -18.76
C SER A 81 11.42 42.60 -18.21
N VAL A 82 11.97 42.70 -17.00
CA VAL A 82 12.14 43.94 -16.25
C VAL A 82 13.52 44.04 -15.58
N ALA A 83 13.98 45.27 -15.36
CA ALA A 83 15.09 45.58 -14.47
C ALA A 83 14.54 46.20 -13.18
N VAL A 84 15.01 45.72 -12.04
CA VAL A 84 14.41 45.98 -10.73
C VAL A 84 15.41 46.65 -9.81
N GLY A 85 15.03 47.77 -9.21
CA GLY A 85 15.82 48.50 -8.23
C GLY A 85 15.66 47.94 -6.81
N THR A 86 16.36 48.55 -5.86
CA THR A 86 16.41 48.06 -4.47
C THR A 86 15.07 48.12 -3.76
N VAL A 87 14.19 49.07 -4.09
CA VAL A 87 12.89 49.26 -3.40
C VAL A 87 12.03 47.99 -3.43
N ILE A 88 11.90 47.36 -4.60
CA ILE A 88 11.10 46.13 -4.76
C ILE A 88 11.84 44.94 -4.14
N ILE A 89 13.17 44.91 -4.22
CA ILE A 89 13.98 43.85 -3.61
C ILE A 89 13.82 43.87 -2.08
N ASP A 90 13.94 45.05 -1.47
CA ASP A 90 13.80 45.24 -0.03
C ASP A 90 12.37 44.93 0.43
N GLN A 91 11.36 45.25 -0.39
CA GLN A 91 9.97 44.84 -0.12
C GLN A 91 9.82 43.31 -0.10
N VAL A 92 10.41 42.61 -1.07
CA VAL A 92 10.37 41.14 -1.11
C VAL A 92 11.14 40.53 0.06
N ASP A 93 12.32 41.06 0.37
CA ASP A 93 13.10 40.62 1.54
C ASP A 93 12.29 40.79 2.84
N ALA A 94 11.62 41.93 3.03
CA ALA A 94 10.77 42.19 4.19
C ALA A 94 9.60 41.20 4.31
N ASN A 95 8.94 40.87 3.19
CA ASN A 95 7.85 39.88 3.20
C ASN A 95 8.37 38.47 3.55
N ILE A 96 9.55 38.10 3.07
CA ILE A 96 10.18 36.81 3.43
C ILE A 96 10.51 36.78 4.92
N GLU A 97 11.06 37.85 5.47
CA GLU A 97 11.36 37.97 6.90
C GLU A 97 10.09 37.87 7.76
N GLU A 98 9.00 38.52 7.35
CA GLU A 98 7.71 38.43 8.01
C GLU A 98 7.13 37.00 7.99
N VAL A 99 7.20 36.32 6.86
CA VAL A 99 6.76 34.92 6.70
C VAL A 99 7.53 34.00 7.64
N VAL A 100 8.84 34.20 7.77
CA VAL A 100 9.70 33.43 8.69
C VAL A 100 9.33 33.74 10.15
N ALA A 101 9.15 35.01 10.50
CA ALA A 101 8.85 35.43 11.86
C ALA A 101 7.47 34.95 12.35
N THR A 102 6.47 34.98 11.46
CA THR A 102 5.10 34.57 11.76
C THR A 102 4.86 33.07 11.59
N GLY A 103 5.76 32.35 10.92
CA GLY A 103 5.59 30.93 10.61
C GLY A 103 4.42 30.69 9.65
N SER A 104 4.28 31.56 8.64
CA SER A 104 3.17 31.56 7.69
C SER A 104 3.62 31.26 6.26
N PHE A 105 2.81 31.63 5.28
CA PHE A 105 3.13 31.65 3.85
C PHE A 105 2.56 32.92 3.20
N VAL A 106 3.12 33.34 2.08
CA VAL A 106 2.65 34.49 1.30
C VAL A 106 2.81 34.22 -0.20
N ASP A 107 1.84 34.65 -0.99
CA ASP A 107 2.01 34.78 -2.45
C ASP A 107 2.53 36.17 -2.76
N LEU A 108 3.72 36.26 -3.35
CA LEU A 108 4.31 37.55 -3.70
C LEU A 108 3.84 38.09 -5.04
N TYR A 109 3.23 37.26 -5.90
CA TYR A 109 2.83 37.71 -7.23
C TYR A 109 1.84 38.89 -7.20
N PRO A 110 0.80 38.91 -6.35
CA PRO A 110 -0.11 40.04 -6.23
C PRO A 110 0.54 41.31 -5.66
N LEU A 111 1.71 41.19 -5.03
CA LEU A 111 2.45 42.32 -4.45
C LEU A 111 3.43 42.95 -5.45
N LEU A 112 3.72 42.26 -6.55
CA LEU A 112 4.59 42.75 -7.62
C LEU A 112 3.78 43.56 -8.66
N PRO A 113 4.41 44.54 -9.33
CA PRO A 113 3.78 45.23 -10.45
C PRO A 113 3.35 44.24 -11.54
N SER A 114 2.22 44.50 -12.20
CA SER A 114 1.62 43.61 -13.21
C SER A 114 2.48 43.35 -14.46
N VAL A 115 3.60 44.06 -14.58
CA VAL A 115 4.57 43.92 -15.67
C VAL A 115 5.51 42.73 -15.44
N PHE A 116 5.60 42.24 -14.20
CA PHE A 116 6.44 41.10 -13.83
C PHE A 116 5.81 39.82 -14.34
N SER A 117 6.60 38.96 -15.00
CA SER A 117 6.17 37.61 -15.33
C SER A 117 6.35 36.66 -14.15
N ASP A 118 5.69 35.50 -14.20
CA ASP A 118 5.87 34.43 -13.20
C ASP A 118 7.35 34.01 -13.06
N GLU A 119 8.11 34.06 -14.16
CA GLU A 119 9.54 33.73 -14.16
C GLU A 119 10.38 34.83 -13.51
N ASP A 120 9.99 36.10 -13.69
CA ASP A 120 10.63 37.23 -13.03
C ASP A 120 10.40 37.16 -11.51
N ALA A 121 9.18 36.84 -11.08
CA ALA A 121 8.85 36.61 -9.68
C ALA A 121 9.66 35.44 -9.07
N GLU A 122 9.75 34.30 -9.77
CA GLU A 122 10.50 33.14 -9.32
C GLU A 122 12.01 33.44 -9.17
N LEU A 123 12.59 34.17 -10.12
CA LEU A 123 14.00 34.57 -10.07
C LEU A 123 14.27 35.53 -8.90
N LEU A 124 13.39 36.50 -8.69
CA LEU A 124 13.50 37.47 -7.61
C LEU A 124 13.44 36.76 -6.24
N LEU A 125 12.52 35.82 -6.07
CA LEU A 125 12.43 34.96 -4.89
C LEU A 125 13.69 34.13 -4.63
N LYS A 126 14.25 33.52 -5.68
CA LYS A 126 15.50 32.76 -5.57
C LYS A 126 16.70 33.63 -5.18
N LEU A 127 16.72 34.90 -5.59
CA LEU A 127 17.77 35.84 -5.22
C LEU A 127 17.60 36.30 -3.76
N ALA A 128 16.38 36.66 -3.37
CA ALA A 128 16.03 37.10 -2.04
C ALA A 128 16.32 35.99 -1.00
N THR A 129 15.86 34.76 -1.23
CA THR A 129 16.12 33.61 -0.34
C THR A 129 17.62 33.28 -0.18
N LYS A 130 18.43 33.42 -1.24
CA LYS A 130 19.89 33.26 -1.16
C LYS A 130 20.56 34.33 -0.31
N LYS A 131 20.05 35.57 -0.37
CA LYS A 131 20.55 36.72 0.38
C LYS A 131 20.23 36.61 1.87
N THR A 132 18.98 36.33 2.22
CA THR A 132 18.53 36.20 3.61
C THR A 132 18.94 34.89 4.28
N ARG A 133 19.36 33.86 3.52
CA ARG A 133 19.64 32.48 4.02
C ARG A 133 18.50 31.93 4.89
N ALA A 134 17.27 32.35 4.58
CA ALA A 134 16.10 32.02 5.36
C ALA A 134 15.68 30.56 5.11
N ASN A 135 15.16 29.88 6.16
CA ASN A 135 14.64 28.51 6.07
C ASN A 135 13.23 28.52 5.46
N VAL A 136 13.18 28.68 4.14
CA VAL A 136 11.95 28.95 3.41
C VAL A 136 11.92 28.14 2.12
N HIS A 137 10.75 27.65 1.75
CA HIS A 137 10.51 26.86 0.55
C HIS A 137 9.63 27.64 -0.43
N ILE A 138 9.94 27.52 -1.73
CA ILE A 138 9.18 28.17 -2.80
C ILE A 138 8.28 27.12 -3.44
N PHE A 139 6.98 27.40 -3.52
CA PHE A 139 5.95 26.58 -4.16
C PHE A 139 5.22 27.40 -5.22
N ALA A 140 4.63 26.74 -6.22
CA ALA A 140 3.88 27.38 -7.31
C ALA A 140 4.62 28.56 -7.98
N LYS A 141 5.96 28.54 -7.97
CA LYS A 141 6.91 29.58 -8.44
C LYS A 141 6.86 30.92 -7.68
N THR A 142 5.70 31.34 -7.15
CA THR A 142 5.48 32.67 -6.57
C THR A 142 5.22 32.66 -5.06
N VAL A 143 4.95 31.48 -4.49
CA VAL A 143 4.53 31.34 -3.10
C VAL A 143 5.71 30.97 -2.23
N VAL A 144 5.85 31.70 -1.14
CA VAL A 144 6.91 31.54 -0.15
C VAL A 144 6.31 30.92 1.11
N VAL A 145 6.84 29.78 1.54
CA VAL A 145 6.34 29.03 2.69
C VAL A 145 7.46 28.84 3.71
N SER A 146 7.24 29.28 4.95
CA SER A 146 8.21 29.08 6.03
C SER A 146 8.34 27.60 6.44
N GLU A 147 9.54 27.20 6.89
CA GLU A 147 9.75 25.86 7.47
C GLU A 147 8.85 25.60 8.69
N ALA A 148 8.61 26.63 9.51
CA ALA A 148 7.73 26.52 10.67
C ALA A 148 6.29 26.17 10.28
N PHE A 149 5.77 26.77 9.20
CA PHE A 149 4.46 26.43 8.65
C PHE A 149 4.39 24.98 8.18
N LEU A 150 5.43 24.51 7.46
CA LEU A 150 5.50 23.11 7.02
C LEU A 150 5.51 22.14 8.20
N GLN A 151 6.16 22.49 9.32
CA GLN A 151 6.16 21.66 10.53
C GLN A 151 4.79 21.62 11.21
N ILE A 152 4.05 22.73 11.23
CA ILE A 152 2.67 22.76 11.75
C ILE A 152 1.78 21.85 10.92
N LEU A 153 1.84 21.95 9.59
CA LEU A 153 1.10 21.07 8.68
C LEU A 153 1.54 19.61 8.81
N THR A 154 2.84 19.35 9.01
CA THR A 154 3.35 17.99 9.21
C THR A 154 2.69 17.36 10.43
N LYS A 155 2.63 18.06 11.56
CA LYS A 155 2.04 17.54 12.80
C LYS A 155 0.54 17.25 12.67
N SER A 156 -0.21 18.12 11.99
CA SER A 156 -1.65 17.88 11.79
C SER A 156 -1.89 16.68 10.87
N LEU A 157 -1.12 16.58 9.78
CA LEU A 157 -1.22 15.46 8.84
C LEU A 157 -0.73 14.13 9.45
N GLU A 158 0.30 14.15 10.29
CA GLU A 158 0.78 12.99 11.05
C GLU A 158 -0.31 12.45 11.99
N ALA A 159 -1.05 13.31 12.69
CA ALA A 159 -2.14 12.88 13.57
C ALA A 159 -3.28 12.17 12.79
N VAL A 160 -3.67 12.73 11.65
CA VAL A 160 -4.69 12.12 10.76
C VAL A 160 -4.19 10.79 10.18
N THR A 161 -2.92 10.77 9.78
CA THR A 161 -2.22 9.58 9.29
C THR A 161 -2.17 8.48 10.36
N GLU A 162 -1.84 8.84 11.59
CA GLU A 162 -1.76 7.91 12.73
C GLU A 162 -3.10 7.24 13.00
N GLN A 163 -4.18 8.03 13.04
CA GLN A 163 -5.53 7.52 13.27
C GLN A 163 -5.97 6.55 12.15
N LYS A 164 -5.78 6.94 10.88
CA LYS A 164 -6.10 6.06 9.74
C LYS A 164 -5.26 4.78 9.74
N THR A 165 -3.97 4.88 10.08
CA THR A 165 -3.08 3.72 10.14
C THR A 165 -3.55 2.75 11.22
N ARG A 166 -3.95 3.25 12.39
CA ARG A 166 -4.55 2.44 13.47
C ARG A 166 -5.81 1.72 12.99
N ASP A 167 -6.73 2.42 12.36
CA ASP A 167 -7.99 1.84 11.86
C ASP A 167 -7.73 0.75 10.79
N MET A 168 -6.75 0.98 9.91
CA MET A 168 -6.35 0.01 8.88
C MET A 168 -5.70 -1.25 9.48
N VAL A 169 -4.92 -1.11 10.54
CA VAL A 169 -4.30 -2.25 11.25
C VAL A 169 -5.35 -3.01 12.06
N LEU A 170 -6.24 -2.31 12.76
CA LEU A 170 -7.32 -2.92 13.56
C LEU A 170 -8.32 -3.68 12.69
N SER A 171 -8.68 -3.14 11.53
CA SER A 171 -9.57 -3.80 10.56
C SER A 171 -8.92 -4.97 9.81
N GLY A 172 -7.63 -5.27 10.05
CA GLY A 172 -6.92 -6.36 9.38
C GLY A 172 -6.60 -6.12 7.90
N LYS A 173 -7.06 -5.02 7.30
CA LYS A 173 -6.79 -4.66 5.89
C LYS A 173 -5.29 -4.54 5.58
N TRP A 174 -4.48 -4.09 6.55
CA TRP A 174 -3.02 -4.07 6.44
C TRP A 174 -2.42 -5.46 6.17
N ILE A 175 -2.93 -6.47 6.88
CA ILE A 175 -2.47 -7.86 6.75
C ILE A 175 -2.85 -8.43 5.38
N GLN A 176 -4.07 -8.16 4.95
CA GLN A 176 -4.57 -8.53 3.62
C GLN A 176 -3.69 -7.91 2.52
N SER A 177 -3.42 -6.60 2.60
CA SER A 177 -2.60 -5.89 1.62
C SER A 177 -1.17 -6.42 1.53
N ILE A 178 -0.53 -6.74 2.66
CA ILE A 178 0.79 -7.40 2.68
C ILE A 178 0.72 -8.80 2.03
N THR A 179 -0.33 -9.57 2.33
CA THR A 179 -0.47 -10.96 1.86
C THR A 179 -0.74 -11.01 0.36
N GLU A 180 -1.60 -10.14 -0.15
CA GLU A 180 -1.88 -9.96 -1.58
C GLU A 180 -0.63 -9.53 -2.35
N ASN A 181 0.16 -8.60 -1.80
CA ASN A 181 1.40 -8.18 -2.46
C ASN A 181 2.47 -9.28 -2.44
N LYS A 182 2.62 -10.06 -1.36
CA LYS A 182 3.52 -11.23 -1.35
C LYS A 182 3.12 -12.29 -2.38
N LEU A 183 1.84 -12.42 -2.69
CA LEU A 183 1.33 -13.30 -3.74
C LEU A 183 1.61 -12.73 -5.15
N LYS A 184 1.50 -11.41 -5.34
CA LYS A 184 1.88 -10.72 -6.60
C LYS A 184 3.38 -10.78 -6.89
N PHE A 185 4.24 -10.71 -5.87
CA PHE A 185 5.69 -10.88 -6.07
C PHE A 185 6.07 -12.32 -6.47
N LYS A 186 5.39 -13.34 -5.92
CA LYS A 186 5.61 -14.75 -6.33
C LYS A 186 5.15 -15.05 -7.76
N SER A 187 4.11 -14.38 -8.25
CA SER A 187 3.66 -14.58 -9.64
C SER A 187 4.59 -13.92 -10.66
N VAL A 188 5.25 -12.81 -10.31
CA VAL A 188 6.24 -12.15 -11.18
C VAL A 188 7.55 -12.96 -11.27
N ASP A 189 8.05 -13.51 -10.16
CA ASP A 189 9.24 -14.38 -10.17
C ASP A 189 9.04 -15.64 -11.03
N SER A 190 7.83 -16.22 -11.00
CA SER A 190 7.45 -17.38 -11.81
C SER A 190 7.40 -17.09 -13.32
N ILE A 191 7.24 -15.82 -13.71
CA ILE A 191 7.21 -15.39 -15.12
C ILE A 191 8.63 -15.10 -15.63
N ILE A 192 9.54 -14.66 -14.76
CA ILE A 192 10.94 -14.36 -15.11
C ILE A 192 11.74 -15.66 -15.30
N GLU A 193 11.58 -16.66 -14.43
CA GLU A 193 12.28 -17.96 -14.57
C GLU A 193 11.85 -18.74 -15.82
N ASN A 194 10.57 -18.67 -16.21
CA ASN A 194 10.07 -19.36 -17.41
C ASN A 194 10.56 -18.74 -18.72
N LYS A 195 10.92 -17.45 -18.74
CA LYS A 195 11.50 -16.79 -19.92
C LYS A 195 13.00 -17.09 -20.09
N VAL A 196 13.73 -17.25 -19.00
CA VAL A 196 15.17 -17.59 -19.03
C VAL A 196 15.37 -19.05 -19.47
N ASN A 197 14.55 -19.98 -18.96
CA ASN A 197 14.67 -21.41 -19.30
C ASN A 197 14.43 -21.73 -20.79
N LYS A 198 13.60 -20.96 -21.50
CA LYS A 198 13.30 -21.22 -22.93
C LYS A 198 14.43 -20.79 -23.87
N LYS A 199 15.29 -19.85 -23.45
CA LYS A 199 16.46 -19.38 -24.23
C LYS A 199 17.68 -20.27 -24.01
N GLU A 200 17.82 -20.86 -22.82
CA GLU A 200 18.94 -21.73 -22.48
C GLU A 200 18.76 -23.17 -22.98
N GLU A 201 17.53 -23.68 -23.05
CA GLU A 201 17.26 -25.02 -23.60
C GLU A 201 17.49 -25.11 -25.14
N ARG A 202 17.31 -23.99 -25.87
CA ARG A 202 17.65 -23.91 -27.31
C ARG A 202 19.15 -23.92 -27.58
N ARG A 203 19.98 -23.39 -26.66
CA ARG A 203 21.45 -23.39 -26.81
C ARG A 203 22.08 -24.74 -26.48
N LYS A 204 21.45 -25.58 -25.66
CA LYS A 204 21.97 -26.92 -25.33
C LYS A 204 21.64 -28.01 -26.37
N LYS A 205 20.70 -27.79 -27.28
CA LYS A 205 20.35 -28.75 -28.36
C LYS A 205 21.17 -28.61 -29.65
N ALA A 206 22.08 -27.64 -29.76
CA ALA A 206 22.93 -27.45 -30.94
C ALA A 206 24.39 -27.94 -30.77
N ASN A 207 24.82 -28.33 -29.55
CA ASN A 207 26.23 -28.63 -29.26
C ASN A 207 26.54 -30.08 -28.87
N VAL A 208 25.61 -31.03 -29.03
CA VAL A 208 25.89 -32.45 -28.75
C VAL A 208 25.50 -33.30 -29.95
N GLY A 209 26.38 -33.28 -30.95
CA GLY A 209 26.40 -34.28 -32.00
C GLY A 209 27.61 -35.20 -31.82
N LYS A 210 27.32 -36.52 -31.87
CA LYS A 210 28.10 -37.59 -32.51
C LYS A 210 28.87 -38.59 -31.62
N ALA A 211 28.22 -39.72 -31.33
CA ALA A 211 28.72 -41.11 -31.40
C ALA A 211 27.51 -42.03 -31.11
N GLY A 212 26.88 -42.67 -32.12
CA GLY A 212 27.19 -44.03 -32.60
C GLY A 212 26.61 -45.10 -31.64
N GLY A 213 25.77 -46.09 -31.97
CA GLY A 213 25.16 -46.58 -33.21
C GLY A 213 24.35 -47.85 -32.87
N GLY A 214 23.41 -48.27 -33.73
CA GLY A 214 22.66 -49.55 -33.69
C GLY A 214 21.50 -49.58 -32.67
N SER A 215 20.37 -50.26 -32.85
CA SER A 215 19.88 -51.25 -33.81
C SER A 215 18.41 -51.52 -33.47
N GLN A 216 17.55 -51.78 -34.47
CA GLN A 216 16.12 -52.20 -34.39
C GLN A 216 15.14 -51.15 -33.82
N GLY A 217 13.99 -50.82 -34.41
CA GLY A 217 13.12 -51.55 -35.32
C GLY A 217 11.70 -51.60 -34.71
N ARG A 218 10.72 -51.08 -35.47
CA ARG A 218 9.25 -51.30 -35.39
C ARG A 218 8.34 -50.34 -34.58
N GLU A 219 7.61 -49.53 -35.36
CA GLU A 219 6.14 -49.32 -35.39
C GLU A 219 5.38 -49.22 -34.04
N THR A 220 4.59 -48.19 -33.75
CA THR A 220 3.26 -47.98 -34.36
C THR A 220 2.62 -46.68 -33.86
N LYS A 221 1.79 -46.10 -34.73
CA LYS A 221 0.88 -44.98 -34.48
C LYS A 221 -0.23 -45.36 -33.49
N THR A 222 -0.69 -44.42 -32.68
CA THR A 222 -2.14 -44.14 -32.55
C THR A 222 -2.38 -42.63 -32.32
N LYS A 223 -3.14 -42.05 -33.25
CA LYS A 223 -3.78 -40.72 -33.13
C LYS A 223 -5.15 -40.91 -32.47
N SER A 224 -5.51 -40.08 -31.50
CA SER A 224 -6.90 -39.74 -31.14
C SER A 224 -6.87 -38.68 -30.04
N THR A 225 -7.65 -37.60 -29.97
CA THR A 225 -8.60 -36.92 -30.87
C THR A 225 -8.82 -35.52 -30.27
N LYS A 226 -9.03 -34.51 -31.12
CA LYS A 226 -9.44 -33.15 -30.74
C LYS A 226 -10.91 -33.10 -30.30
N LYS A 227 -11.23 -32.17 -29.40
CA LYS A 227 -12.35 -31.20 -29.38
C LYS A 227 -12.63 -30.85 -27.89
N LYS A 228 -13.11 -29.69 -27.46
CA LYS A 228 -13.44 -28.34 -27.95
C LYS A 228 -13.91 -27.57 -26.68
N TYR A 229 -14.24 -26.28 -26.79
CA TYR A 229 -14.65 -25.33 -25.74
C TYR A 229 -13.42 -24.72 -25.02
N LEU A 230 -13.18 -23.41 -25.01
CA LEU A 230 -14.06 -22.28 -25.25
C LEU A 230 -13.27 -21.13 -25.90
N GLN A 231 -13.94 -20.42 -26.80
CA GLN A 231 -13.43 -19.33 -27.63
C GLN A 231 -13.86 -17.99 -27.01
N GLY A 232 -12.98 -16.99 -27.04
CA GLY A 232 -13.38 -15.58 -26.95
C GLY A 232 -12.32 -14.68 -26.33
N LYS A 233 -11.29 -14.25 -27.08
CA LYS A 233 -11.20 -12.97 -27.83
C LYS A 233 -10.64 -11.83 -26.97
N ILE A 234 -9.33 -11.59 -27.05
CA ILE A 234 -8.78 -10.23 -27.12
C ILE A 234 -7.84 -10.21 -28.32
N GLN A 235 -8.10 -9.24 -29.18
CA GLN A 235 -7.54 -9.05 -30.50
C GLN A 235 -6.35 -8.10 -30.33
N GLU A 236 -5.16 -8.57 -30.68
CA GLU A 236 -3.99 -7.71 -30.85
C GLU A 236 -4.25 -6.79 -32.05
N ASN A 237 -4.01 -5.49 -31.86
CA ASN A 237 -3.76 -4.58 -32.96
C ASN A 237 -2.47 -3.83 -32.60
N ASP A 238 -1.46 -4.06 -33.43
CA ASP A 238 -0.10 -3.56 -33.36
C ASP A 238 -0.02 -2.32 -34.26
N SER A 239 0.38 -1.16 -33.73
CA SER A 239 0.86 -0.03 -34.53
C SER A 239 1.58 1.00 -33.64
N ASP A 240 2.90 0.99 -33.77
CA ASP A 240 3.90 2.06 -33.74
C ASP A 240 3.95 3.16 -32.66
N GLU A 241 5.16 3.22 -32.09
CA GLU A 241 5.94 4.39 -31.66
C GLU A 241 5.34 5.36 -30.63
N ASN A 242 5.80 5.24 -29.38
CA ASN A 242 6.51 6.35 -28.74
C ASN A 242 7.34 5.85 -27.55
N GLU A 243 8.64 6.18 -27.58
CA GLU A 243 9.55 5.99 -26.47
C GLU A 243 9.06 6.75 -25.22
N SER A 244 8.75 6.03 -24.15
CA SER A 244 8.88 6.58 -22.81
C SER A 244 9.52 5.54 -21.90
N ARG A 245 10.67 5.94 -21.37
CA ARG A 245 11.56 5.17 -20.50
C ARG A 245 10.78 4.69 -19.28
N GLN A 246 10.38 3.41 -19.24
CA GLN A 246 9.93 2.78 -18.00
C GLN A 246 11.12 2.60 -17.07
N ALA A 247 11.24 3.53 -16.13
CA ALA A 247 12.07 3.36 -14.96
C ALA A 247 11.59 2.12 -14.20
N THR A 248 12.50 1.19 -13.98
CA THR A 248 12.38 0.06 -13.07
C THR A 248 12.30 0.57 -11.62
N GLY A 249 11.12 1.00 -11.20
CA GLY A 249 10.84 1.41 -9.83
C GLY A 249 10.36 0.24 -8.98
N LYS A 250 11.09 -0.05 -7.90
CA LYS A 250 10.58 -0.80 -6.75
C LYS A 250 9.22 -0.20 -6.37
N GLY A 251 8.14 -0.99 -6.40
CA GLY A 251 6.83 -0.51 -6.00
C GLY A 251 6.85 -0.09 -4.53
N GLU A 252 6.97 1.21 -4.28
CA GLU A 252 6.70 1.80 -2.97
C GLU A 252 5.22 1.61 -2.66
N PHE A 253 4.96 0.94 -1.54
CA PHE A 253 3.61 0.74 -1.04
C PHE A 253 3.00 2.10 -0.68
N THR A 254 1.85 2.46 -1.26
CA THR A 254 1.16 3.75 -0.98
C THR A 254 -0.02 3.52 -0.02
N LEU A 255 0.17 3.80 1.27
CA LEU A 255 -0.88 3.72 2.30
C LEU A 255 -1.80 4.95 2.26
N ILE A 256 -1.26 6.10 1.86
CA ILE A 256 -1.96 7.39 1.82
C ILE A 256 -1.84 7.99 0.42
N SER A 257 -2.99 8.35 -0.16
CA SER A 257 -3.09 8.98 -1.47
C SER A 257 -2.82 10.48 -1.42
N VAL A 258 -2.35 11.04 -2.53
CA VAL A 258 -2.14 12.51 -2.70
C VAL A 258 -3.47 13.26 -2.51
N ASP A 259 -4.57 12.70 -3.04
CA ASP A 259 -5.90 13.31 -2.96
C ASP A 259 -6.41 13.43 -1.52
N GLU A 260 -6.13 12.44 -0.67
CA GLU A 260 -6.49 12.49 0.74
C GLU A 260 -5.71 13.54 1.52
N ILE A 261 -4.41 13.69 1.22
CA ILE A 261 -3.57 14.72 1.83
C ILE A 261 -4.05 16.09 1.39
N LYS A 262 -4.37 16.25 0.09
CA LYS A 262 -4.92 17.49 -0.46
C LYS A 262 -6.22 17.87 0.25
N ALA A 263 -7.15 16.93 0.42
CA ALA A 263 -8.42 17.17 1.11
C ALA A 263 -8.21 17.64 2.56
N GLU A 264 -7.21 17.12 3.26
CA GLU A 264 -6.90 17.54 4.63
C GLU A 264 -6.22 18.91 4.67
N ILE A 265 -5.32 19.21 3.73
CA ILE A 265 -4.67 20.52 3.62
C ILE A 265 -5.70 21.62 3.31
N MET A 266 -6.67 21.32 2.43
CA MET A 266 -7.74 22.24 2.03
C MET A 266 -8.72 22.60 3.16
N LYS A 267 -8.70 21.89 4.29
CA LYS A 267 -9.46 22.30 5.49
C LYS A 267 -8.89 23.55 6.15
N ASN A 268 -7.62 23.88 5.89
CA ASN A 268 -7.06 25.15 6.32
C ASN A 268 -7.53 26.24 5.37
N GLU A 269 -8.46 27.08 5.83
CA GLU A 269 -9.08 28.17 5.06
C GLU A 269 -8.05 29.06 4.36
N ASN A 270 -6.89 29.30 5.00
CA ASN A 270 -5.81 30.11 4.45
C ASN A 270 -5.19 29.47 3.19
N VAL A 271 -4.96 28.15 3.18
CA VAL A 271 -4.29 27.45 2.06
C VAL A 271 -5.23 27.28 0.86
N SER A 272 -6.54 27.20 1.11
CA SER A 272 -7.56 27.09 0.07
C SER A 272 -7.64 28.29 -0.87
N VAL A 273 -6.97 29.41 -0.55
CA VAL A 273 -6.97 30.61 -1.39
C VAL A 273 -6.06 30.45 -2.62
N ILE A 274 -5.11 29.50 -2.59
CA ILE A 274 -4.15 29.26 -3.69
C ILE A 274 -4.31 27.82 -4.17
N ASP A 275 -5.08 27.62 -5.24
CA ASP A 275 -5.44 26.29 -5.77
C ASP A 275 -4.22 25.40 -6.07
N GLU A 276 -3.16 25.96 -6.67
CA GLU A 276 -1.95 25.20 -7.00
C GLU A 276 -1.08 24.85 -5.78
N LEU A 277 -1.21 25.58 -4.66
CA LEU A 277 -0.40 25.38 -3.46
C LEU A 277 -0.78 24.07 -2.77
N ALA A 278 -2.07 23.76 -2.69
CA ALA A 278 -2.55 22.53 -2.05
C ALA A 278 -2.03 21.28 -2.77
N ASP A 279 -2.01 21.30 -4.11
CA ASP A 279 -1.46 20.21 -4.92
C ASP A 279 0.04 20.01 -4.67
N GLN A 280 0.82 21.10 -4.74
CA GLN A 280 2.27 21.04 -4.55
C GLN A 280 2.65 20.60 -3.13
N LEU A 281 1.92 21.07 -2.11
CA LEU A 281 2.11 20.62 -0.73
C LEU A 281 1.74 19.14 -0.56
N ALA A 282 0.66 18.68 -1.18
CA ALA A 282 0.27 17.27 -1.11
C ALA A 282 1.34 16.36 -1.72
N TYR A 283 1.90 16.72 -2.89
CA TYR A 283 3.05 16.01 -3.48
C TYR A 283 4.30 16.05 -2.58
N TYR A 284 4.53 17.16 -1.88
CA TYR A 284 5.66 17.29 -0.97
C TYR A 284 5.54 16.41 0.28
N PHE A 285 4.33 16.32 0.86
CA PHE A 285 4.10 15.58 2.11
C PHE A 285 3.86 14.08 1.90
N GLN A 286 3.31 13.67 0.77
CA GLN A 286 2.98 12.28 0.48
C GLN A 286 4.10 11.28 0.77
N PRO A 287 5.35 11.45 0.30
CA PRO A 287 6.39 10.45 0.52
C PRO A 287 6.78 10.35 2.00
N LYS A 288 6.81 11.48 2.72
CA LYS A 288 7.15 11.54 4.15
C LYS A 288 6.08 10.85 5.01
N LEU A 289 4.82 11.20 4.79
CA LEU A 289 3.68 10.64 5.52
C LEU A 289 3.49 9.16 5.22
N ASN A 290 3.69 8.74 3.97
CA ASN A 290 3.60 7.35 3.59
C ASN A 290 4.65 6.48 4.29
N LYS A 291 5.90 6.97 4.40
CA LYS A 291 6.96 6.29 5.15
C LYS A 291 6.64 6.21 6.64
N PHE A 292 6.13 7.29 7.23
CA PHE A 292 5.68 7.30 8.63
C PHE A 292 4.57 6.28 8.86
N ALA A 293 3.54 6.29 8.02
CA ALA A 293 2.40 5.40 8.09
C ALA A 293 2.80 3.92 7.96
N LEU A 294 3.71 3.60 7.03
CA LEU A 294 4.27 2.25 6.89
C LEU A 294 4.97 1.78 8.17
N SER A 295 5.84 2.61 8.74
CA SER A 295 6.58 2.25 9.97
C SER A 295 5.65 2.05 11.16
N LEU A 296 4.62 2.90 11.28
CA LEU A 296 3.60 2.81 12.32
C LEU A 296 2.74 1.56 12.13
N ALA A 297 2.35 1.23 10.90
CA ALA A 297 1.59 0.03 10.57
C ALA A 297 2.36 -1.25 10.94
N GLU A 298 3.67 -1.29 10.69
CA GLU A 298 4.53 -2.40 11.10
C GLU A 298 4.61 -2.53 12.64
N GLN A 299 4.77 -1.43 13.37
CA GLN A 299 4.82 -1.45 14.83
C GLN A 299 3.48 -1.88 15.46
N LEU A 300 2.37 -1.33 14.97
CA LEU A 300 1.03 -1.70 15.44
C LEU A 300 0.70 -3.16 15.09
N ALA A 301 1.12 -3.63 13.92
CA ALA A 301 0.95 -5.01 13.52
C ALA A 301 1.88 -5.98 14.26
N GLN A 302 2.95 -5.55 14.91
CA GLN A 302 3.77 -6.40 15.78
C GLN A 302 3.18 -6.49 17.19
N SER A 303 2.61 -5.40 17.70
CA SER A 303 2.04 -5.32 19.06
C SER A 303 0.66 -5.97 19.19
N ASN A 304 -0.25 -5.77 18.24
CA ASN A 304 -1.61 -6.35 18.30
C ASN A 304 -1.70 -7.81 17.85
N ARG A 305 -0.71 -8.30 17.09
CA ARG A 305 -0.78 -9.57 16.34
C ARG A 305 -0.09 -10.74 17.05
N THR A 306 0.84 -10.48 17.96
CA THR A 306 1.74 -11.53 18.47
C THR A 306 1.15 -12.36 19.60
N THR A 307 0.25 -11.83 20.43
CA THR A 307 -0.36 -12.61 21.52
C THR A 307 -1.72 -13.16 21.10
N ASN A 308 -2.76 -12.31 20.98
CA ASN A 308 -4.13 -12.79 20.81
C ASN A 308 -4.41 -13.52 19.47
N LEU A 309 -3.97 -12.99 18.33
CA LEU A 309 -4.24 -13.63 17.02
C LEU A 309 -3.45 -14.94 16.87
N SER A 310 -2.19 -14.95 17.35
CA SER A 310 -1.35 -16.14 17.34
C SER A 310 -1.94 -17.24 18.24
N GLU A 311 -2.35 -16.90 19.46
CA GLU A 311 -2.97 -17.83 20.41
C GLU A 311 -4.28 -18.41 19.86
N ILE A 312 -5.18 -17.57 19.33
CA ILE A 312 -6.43 -18.03 18.69
C ILE A 312 -6.12 -18.92 17.49
N GLY A 313 -5.18 -18.50 16.64
CA GLY A 313 -4.73 -19.27 15.48
C GLY A 313 -4.16 -20.63 15.86
N GLU A 314 -3.37 -20.72 16.93
CA GLU A 314 -2.83 -21.97 17.45
C GLU A 314 -3.92 -22.87 18.02
N ARG A 315 -4.82 -22.32 18.83
CA ARG A 315 -5.98 -23.05 19.37
C ARG A 315 -6.84 -23.64 18.25
N LEU A 316 -7.16 -22.84 17.23
CA LEU A 316 -7.93 -23.30 16.06
C LEU A 316 -7.18 -24.41 15.29
N ASN A 317 -5.87 -24.28 15.10
CA ASN A 317 -5.05 -25.32 14.47
C ASN A 317 -5.02 -26.63 15.28
N VAL A 318 -5.00 -26.55 16.62
CA VAL A 318 -5.10 -27.73 17.50
C VAL A 318 -6.46 -28.40 17.33
N LEU A 319 -7.56 -27.64 17.31
CA LEU A 319 -8.91 -28.19 17.05
C LEU A 319 -8.98 -28.94 15.72
N ILE A 320 -8.46 -28.36 14.64
CA ILE A 320 -8.45 -29.02 13.32
C ILE A 320 -7.58 -30.28 13.31
N THR A 321 -6.46 -30.25 14.02
CA THR A 321 -5.58 -31.42 14.16
C THR A 321 -6.30 -32.55 14.90
N ASN A 322 -6.98 -32.23 16.00
CA ASN A 322 -7.77 -33.18 16.78
C ASN A 322 -8.93 -33.75 15.95
N ILE A 323 -9.67 -32.92 15.21
CA ILE A 323 -10.75 -33.38 14.33
C ILE A 323 -10.24 -34.39 13.29
N ARG A 324 -9.09 -34.12 12.65
CA ARG A 324 -8.46 -35.06 11.70
C ARG A 324 -8.05 -36.37 12.35
N MET A 325 -7.50 -36.30 13.56
CA MET A 325 -7.07 -37.48 14.32
C MET A 325 -8.28 -38.34 14.70
N PHE A 326 -9.35 -37.74 15.22
CA PHE A 326 -10.55 -38.45 15.64
C PHE A 326 -11.35 -39.01 14.46
N ASP A 327 -11.39 -38.32 13.32
CA ASP A 327 -11.99 -38.85 12.08
C ASP A 327 -11.32 -40.15 11.62
N LYS A 328 -9.99 -40.27 11.77
CA LYS A 328 -9.28 -41.54 11.51
C LYS A 328 -9.68 -42.63 12.50
N GLY A 329 -9.83 -42.30 13.79
CA GLY A 329 -10.33 -43.24 14.79
C GLY A 329 -11.72 -43.77 14.44
N ILE A 330 -12.65 -42.89 14.05
CA ILE A 330 -14.03 -43.27 13.70
C ILE A 330 -14.05 -44.28 12.54
N LYS A 331 -13.13 -44.18 11.58
CA LYS A 331 -13.05 -45.09 10.41
C LYS A 331 -12.74 -46.54 10.75
N HIS A 332 -12.27 -46.84 11.96
CA HIS A 332 -12.06 -48.22 12.42
C HIS A 332 -13.35 -48.94 12.85
N LEU A 333 -14.41 -48.20 13.15
CA LEU A 333 -15.70 -48.75 13.57
C LEU A 333 -16.56 -49.11 12.35
N ASP A 334 -17.58 -49.95 12.58
CA ASP A 334 -18.53 -50.32 11.52
C ASP A 334 -19.25 -49.10 10.94
N LYS A 335 -19.48 -49.13 9.61
CA LYS A 335 -20.13 -48.02 8.88
C LYS A 335 -21.47 -47.58 9.48
N ALA A 336 -22.23 -48.51 10.06
CA ALA A 336 -23.51 -48.22 10.72
C ALA A 336 -23.37 -47.26 11.91
N ASN A 337 -22.21 -47.25 12.56
CA ASN A 337 -21.94 -46.52 13.80
C ASN A 337 -21.14 -45.23 13.58
N GLN A 338 -20.56 -45.02 12.39
CA GLN A 338 -19.71 -43.85 12.10
C GLN A 338 -20.52 -42.54 12.07
N SER A 339 -21.74 -42.55 11.54
CA SER A 339 -22.53 -41.32 11.34
C SER A 339 -22.85 -40.60 12.66
N SER A 340 -23.18 -41.33 13.72
CA SER A 340 -23.47 -40.72 15.04
C SER A 340 -22.22 -40.09 15.66
N LEU A 341 -21.07 -40.74 15.53
CA LEU A 341 -19.77 -40.24 16.01
C LEU A 341 -19.29 -39.02 15.21
N ILE A 342 -19.42 -39.03 13.88
CA ILE A 342 -19.10 -37.86 13.04
C ILE A 342 -19.95 -36.66 13.44
N LYS A 343 -21.27 -36.86 13.62
CA LYS A 343 -22.17 -35.80 14.09
C LYS A 343 -21.78 -35.28 15.46
N TYR A 344 -21.35 -36.16 16.37
CA TYR A 344 -20.87 -35.75 17.69
C TYR A 344 -19.57 -34.94 17.60
N LEU A 345 -18.61 -35.38 16.78
CA LEU A 345 -17.34 -34.68 16.55
C LEU A 345 -17.54 -33.27 15.98
N LEU A 346 -18.43 -33.13 15.00
CA LEU A 346 -18.76 -31.83 14.40
C LEU A 346 -19.51 -30.92 15.36
N LYS A 347 -20.44 -31.46 16.17
CA LYS A 347 -21.20 -30.68 17.17
C LYS A 347 -20.42 -30.33 18.44
N SER A 348 -19.26 -30.93 18.65
CA SER A 348 -18.33 -30.62 19.75
C SER A 348 -17.18 -29.76 19.22
N LEU A 349 -16.09 -30.37 18.78
CA LEU A 349 -14.88 -29.68 18.34
C LEU A 349 -15.11 -28.82 17.09
N GLY A 350 -15.95 -29.28 16.17
CA GLY A 350 -16.32 -28.48 15.00
C GLY A 350 -17.06 -27.20 15.41
N LEU A 351 -17.98 -27.31 16.37
CA LEU A 351 -18.73 -26.17 16.90
C LEU A 351 -17.82 -25.21 17.66
N ASP A 352 -16.84 -25.71 18.43
CA ASP A 352 -15.85 -24.88 19.11
C ASP A 352 -15.00 -24.09 18.11
N PHE A 353 -14.60 -24.72 17.00
CA PHE A 353 -13.90 -24.07 15.90
C PHE A 353 -14.77 -22.96 15.28
N VAL A 354 -16.01 -23.29 14.89
CA VAL A 354 -16.94 -22.32 14.26
C VAL A 354 -17.28 -21.18 15.21
N THR A 355 -17.43 -21.44 16.51
CA THR A 355 -17.71 -20.39 17.49
C THR A 355 -16.51 -19.45 17.63
N SER A 356 -15.31 -20.00 17.71
CA SER A 356 -14.08 -19.22 17.87
C SER A 356 -13.78 -18.36 16.63
N ILE A 357 -13.95 -18.90 15.43
CA ILE A 357 -13.72 -18.14 14.19
C ILE A 357 -14.75 -17.02 14.00
N PHE A 358 -16.01 -17.25 14.39
CA PHE A 358 -17.05 -16.21 14.34
C PHE A 358 -16.78 -15.07 15.34
N LYS A 359 -16.34 -15.40 16.57
CA LYS A 359 -15.92 -14.38 17.55
C LYS A 359 -14.77 -13.54 17.02
N LEU A 360 -13.78 -14.17 16.39
CA LEU A 360 -12.66 -13.47 15.77
C LEU A 360 -13.11 -12.56 14.63
N ALA A 361 -13.94 -13.07 13.72
CA ALA A 361 -14.44 -12.29 12.58
C ALA A 361 -15.24 -11.07 13.04
N ALA A 362 -16.10 -11.24 14.04
CA ALA A 362 -16.86 -10.14 14.61
C ALA A 362 -15.95 -9.11 15.31
N GLN A 363 -14.94 -9.56 16.07
CA GLN A 363 -13.94 -8.68 16.67
C GLN A 363 -13.17 -7.87 15.61
N GLN A 364 -12.76 -8.50 14.51
CA GLN A 364 -12.06 -7.85 13.39
C GLN A 364 -12.94 -6.81 12.66
N ASN A 365 -14.26 -6.99 12.70
CA ASN A 365 -15.23 -6.09 12.10
C ASN A 365 -15.90 -5.15 13.13
N MET A 366 -15.35 -5.06 14.35
CA MET A 366 -15.84 -4.20 15.44
C MET A 366 -17.32 -4.46 15.81
N LEU A 367 -17.80 -5.68 15.64
CA LEU A 367 -19.15 -6.10 15.99
C LEU A 367 -19.21 -6.60 17.43
N GLN A 368 -20.30 -6.27 18.13
CA GLN A 368 -20.55 -6.77 19.49
C GLN A 368 -21.07 -8.20 19.44
N VAL A 369 -20.53 -9.06 20.28
CA VAL A 369 -20.87 -10.50 20.30
C VAL A 369 -21.19 -10.96 21.71
N SER A 370 -22.30 -11.68 21.86
CA SER A 370 -22.65 -12.36 23.10
C SER A 370 -21.65 -13.47 23.42
N GLU A 371 -21.37 -13.72 24.71
CA GLU A 371 -20.49 -14.82 25.10
C GLU A 371 -20.93 -16.18 24.55
N ASN A 372 -22.25 -16.39 24.49
CA ASN A 372 -22.89 -17.57 23.91
C ASN A 372 -23.42 -17.27 22.51
N LEU A 373 -22.78 -17.83 21.47
CA LEU A 373 -23.30 -17.78 20.11
C LEU A 373 -24.26 -18.95 19.86
N THR A 374 -25.55 -18.65 19.76
CA THR A 374 -26.54 -19.60 19.23
C THR A 374 -26.44 -19.70 17.71
N MET A 375 -27.19 -20.64 17.11
CA MET A 375 -27.23 -20.78 15.65
C MET A 375 -27.83 -19.52 14.99
N GLU A 376 -28.87 -18.95 15.59
CA GLU A 376 -29.52 -17.72 15.13
C GLU A 376 -28.60 -16.52 15.27
N ALA A 377 -27.85 -16.42 16.37
CA ALA A 377 -26.88 -15.35 16.58
C ALA A 377 -25.78 -15.36 15.50
N ARG A 378 -25.27 -16.55 15.12
CA ARG A 378 -24.31 -16.68 14.01
C ARG A 378 -24.91 -16.23 12.68
N GLN A 379 -26.17 -16.57 12.41
CA GLN A 379 -26.85 -16.15 11.17
C GLN A 379 -27.04 -14.64 11.09
N ARG A 380 -27.37 -13.97 12.21
CA ARG A 380 -27.45 -12.50 12.27
C ARG A 380 -26.09 -11.86 12.03
N LEU A 381 -25.03 -12.37 12.67
CA LEU A 381 -23.66 -11.89 12.47
C LEU A 381 -23.24 -11.98 11.00
N LEU A 382 -23.60 -13.06 10.29
CA LEU A 382 -23.32 -13.18 8.84
C LEU A 382 -23.99 -12.10 7.99
N LEU A 383 -25.07 -11.47 8.44
CA LEU A 383 -25.71 -10.38 7.69
C LEU A 383 -24.95 -9.06 7.82
N GLU A 384 -24.24 -8.86 8.92
CA GLU A 384 -23.47 -7.66 9.23
C GLU A 384 -22.01 -7.75 8.73
N LEU A 385 -21.52 -8.96 8.45
CA LEU A 385 -20.16 -9.17 7.95
C LEU A 385 -20.02 -8.83 6.45
N PRO A 386 -18.85 -8.28 6.04
CA PRO A 386 -18.48 -8.08 4.64
C PRO A 386 -18.57 -9.37 3.80
N ALA A 387 -18.82 -9.25 2.48
CA ALA A 387 -19.06 -10.39 1.59
C ALA A 387 -17.89 -11.40 1.55
N ASP A 388 -16.67 -10.89 1.52
CA ASP A 388 -15.42 -11.64 1.52
C ASP A 388 -15.18 -12.46 2.80
N VAL A 389 -15.73 -12.02 3.94
CA VAL A 389 -15.69 -12.76 5.21
C VAL A 389 -16.92 -13.65 5.38
N LYS A 390 -18.10 -13.13 5.01
CA LYS A 390 -19.39 -13.79 5.13
C LYS A 390 -19.45 -15.10 4.34
N GLU A 391 -18.98 -15.11 3.10
CA GLU A 391 -19.09 -16.28 2.23
C GLU A 391 -18.31 -17.49 2.79
N PRO A 392 -17.01 -17.38 3.16
CA PRO A 392 -16.28 -18.48 3.78
C PRO A 392 -16.84 -18.92 5.14
N LEU A 393 -17.26 -17.97 5.99
CA LEU A 393 -17.83 -18.30 7.30
C LEU A 393 -19.19 -18.99 7.18
N ASN A 394 -20.02 -18.60 6.23
CA ASN A 394 -21.29 -19.26 5.95
C ASN A 394 -21.07 -20.69 5.41
N ALA A 395 -20.04 -20.88 4.57
CA ALA A 395 -19.69 -22.20 4.05
C ALA A 395 -19.33 -23.17 5.19
N VAL A 396 -18.41 -22.79 6.08
CA VAL A 396 -18.04 -23.66 7.22
C VAL A 396 -19.21 -23.83 8.20
N HIS A 397 -20.02 -22.79 8.43
CA HIS A 397 -21.19 -22.88 9.33
C HIS A 397 -22.20 -23.94 8.88
N LYS A 398 -22.46 -24.06 7.57
CA LYS A 398 -23.39 -25.05 7.01
C LYS A 398 -22.94 -26.50 7.22
N THR A 399 -21.63 -26.75 7.24
CA THR A 399 -21.08 -28.10 7.41
C THR A 399 -21.29 -28.68 8.82
N MET A 400 -21.63 -27.85 9.83
CA MET A 400 -21.90 -28.29 11.20
C MET A 400 -23.11 -29.21 11.37
N VAL A 401 -24.08 -29.10 10.46
CA VAL A 401 -25.29 -29.95 10.45
C VAL A 401 -25.09 -31.18 9.56
N GLY A 402 -23.95 -31.25 8.85
CA GLY A 402 -23.61 -32.34 7.95
C GLY A 402 -23.20 -33.63 8.66
N ASP A 403 -22.86 -34.61 7.84
CA ASP A 403 -22.41 -35.96 8.21
C ASP A 403 -21.02 -36.30 7.64
N SER A 404 -20.30 -35.29 7.14
CA SER A 404 -18.98 -35.41 6.52
C SER A 404 -17.95 -34.48 7.19
N VAL A 405 -16.91 -35.06 7.79
CA VAL A 405 -15.76 -34.29 8.30
C VAL A 405 -14.94 -33.71 7.16
N GLU A 406 -14.90 -34.38 6.00
CA GLU A 406 -14.17 -33.94 4.82
C GLU A 406 -14.74 -32.61 4.29
N ASP A 407 -16.06 -32.49 4.22
CA ASP A 407 -16.73 -31.26 3.79
C ASP A 407 -16.41 -30.09 4.74
N PHE A 408 -16.41 -30.34 6.05
CA PHE A 408 -15.97 -29.36 7.04
C PHE A 408 -14.51 -28.94 6.81
N LEU A 409 -13.58 -29.89 6.66
CA LEU A 409 -12.16 -29.60 6.47
C LEU A 409 -11.87 -28.84 5.17
N ASN A 410 -12.68 -29.04 4.12
CA ASN A 410 -12.57 -28.32 2.85
C ASN A 410 -12.97 -26.84 2.99
N CYS A 411 -13.84 -26.49 3.93
CA CYS A 411 -14.25 -25.10 4.19
C CYS A 411 -13.35 -24.36 5.19
N VAL A 412 -12.60 -25.09 6.04
CA VAL A 412 -11.78 -24.51 7.12
C VAL A 412 -10.71 -23.55 6.61
N ASP A 413 -10.01 -23.90 5.52
CA ASP A 413 -8.92 -23.06 5.00
C ASP A 413 -9.44 -21.70 4.53
N GLY A 414 -10.57 -21.68 3.83
CA GLY A 414 -11.26 -20.45 3.42
C GLY A 414 -11.70 -19.60 4.62
N ALA A 415 -12.29 -20.22 5.64
CA ALA A 415 -12.73 -19.51 6.85
C ALA A 415 -11.56 -18.93 7.67
N MET A 416 -10.46 -19.67 7.78
CA MET A 416 -9.22 -19.19 8.43
C MET A 416 -8.60 -18.05 7.65
N ALA A 417 -8.49 -18.17 6.32
CA ALA A 417 -7.94 -17.15 5.45
C ALA A 417 -8.75 -15.85 5.51
N ALA A 418 -10.07 -15.94 5.54
CA ALA A 418 -10.98 -14.80 5.69
C ALA A 418 -10.75 -14.01 7.00
N CYS A 419 -10.27 -14.68 8.05
CA CYS A 419 -9.94 -14.06 9.33
C CYS A 419 -8.43 -13.80 9.51
N CYS A 420 -7.66 -13.76 8.42
CA CYS A 420 -6.21 -13.54 8.41
C CYS A 420 -5.39 -14.61 9.18
N LEU A 421 -5.90 -15.83 9.27
CA LEU A 421 -5.22 -16.97 9.89
C LEU A 421 -4.73 -17.97 8.84
N VAL A 422 -3.71 -18.75 9.21
CA VAL A 422 -3.12 -19.78 8.34
C VAL A 422 -3.38 -21.15 8.93
N LEU A 423 -3.96 -22.05 8.12
CA LEU A 423 -4.07 -23.45 8.45
C LEU A 423 -2.70 -24.13 8.31
N LYS A 424 -2.18 -24.67 9.41
CA LYS A 424 -0.91 -25.40 9.43
C LYS A 424 -1.07 -26.70 8.63
N LYS A 425 -0.05 -27.04 7.83
CA LYS A 425 -0.02 -28.30 7.08
C LYS A 425 -0.03 -29.47 8.07
N HIS A 426 -0.86 -30.47 7.77
CA HIS A 426 -0.95 -31.67 8.59
C HIS A 426 0.35 -32.48 8.52
N ASP A 427 1.02 -32.60 9.67
CA ASP A 427 2.27 -33.34 9.82
C ASP A 427 1.98 -34.78 10.28
N LYS A 428 1.97 -35.71 9.31
CA LYS A 428 1.77 -37.15 9.58
C LYS A 428 2.82 -37.75 10.52
N LYS A 429 4.01 -37.14 10.64
CA LYS A 429 5.08 -37.66 11.52
C LYS A 429 4.77 -37.41 12.99
N LYS A 430 4.05 -36.32 13.31
CA LYS A 430 3.67 -35.96 14.68
C LYS A 430 2.39 -36.63 15.16
N GLU A 431 1.65 -37.26 14.25
CA GLU A 431 0.38 -37.91 14.57
C GLU A 431 0.53 -38.99 15.64
N ARG A 432 1.52 -39.87 15.52
CA ARG A 432 1.75 -40.93 16.52
C ARG A 432 2.06 -40.36 17.91
N SER A 433 2.87 -39.29 17.98
CA SER A 433 3.15 -38.61 19.25
C SER A 433 1.91 -37.92 19.83
N GLN A 434 1.01 -37.40 18.99
CA GLN A 434 -0.23 -36.77 19.44
C GLN A 434 -1.22 -37.79 20.00
N VAL A 435 -1.36 -38.95 19.34
CA VAL A 435 -2.18 -40.06 19.87
C VAL A 435 -1.63 -40.56 21.21
N HIS A 436 -0.30 -40.66 21.34
CA HIS A 436 0.35 -41.03 22.60
C HIS A 436 0.04 -40.02 23.71
N ALA A 437 0.26 -38.73 23.46
CA ALA A 437 -0.01 -37.67 24.43
C ALA A 437 -1.49 -37.63 24.83
N HIS A 438 -2.41 -37.87 23.89
CA HIS A 438 -3.83 -37.97 24.20
C HIS A 438 -4.14 -39.17 25.10
N ARG A 439 -3.53 -40.34 24.84
CA ARG A 439 -3.68 -41.53 25.69
C ARG A 439 -3.14 -41.29 27.10
N GLU A 440 -1.99 -40.63 27.25
CA GLU A 440 -1.44 -40.26 28.56
C GLU A 440 -2.40 -39.34 29.32
N ALA A 441 -2.94 -38.31 28.66
CA ALA A 441 -3.93 -37.43 29.27
C ALA A 441 -5.20 -38.18 29.75
N LEU A 442 -5.68 -39.16 28.97
CA LEU A 442 -6.81 -39.99 29.38
C LEU A 442 -6.48 -40.90 30.58
N LEU A 443 -5.24 -41.42 30.66
CA LEU A 443 -4.78 -42.23 31.79
C LEU A 443 -4.64 -41.39 33.06
N ASP A 444 -4.14 -40.16 32.94
CA ASP A 444 -4.06 -39.21 34.06
C ASP A 444 -5.47 -38.85 34.58
N GLU A 445 -6.40 -38.57 33.67
CA GLU A 445 -7.81 -38.31 34.02
C GLU A 445 -8.46 -39.54 34.66
N LEU A 446 -8.15 -40.75 34.17
CA LEU A 446 -8.64 -42.00 34.73
C LEU A 446 -8.14 -42.22 36.17
N ASN A 447 -6.86 -41.91 36.44
CA ASN A 447 -6.29 -42.01 37.78
C ASN A 447 -6.89 -41.00 38.77
N ALA A 448 -7.33 -39.84 38.28
CA ALA A 448 -7.93 -38.79 39.11
C ALA A 448 -9.44 -38.98 39.33
N THR A 449 -10.12 -39.73 38.46
CA THR A 449 -11.58 -39.85 38.43
C THR A 449 -12.10 -40.85 39.48
N GLN A 450 -13.15 -40.46 40.20
CA GLN A 450 -13.91 -41.34 41.11
C GLN A 450 -15.32 -41.67 40.60
N ASP A 451 -15.75 -41.05 39.50
CA ASP A 451 -17.05 -41.34 38.88
C ASP A 451 -16.98 -42.64 38.06
N PRO A 452 -17.78 -43.67 38.40
CA PRO A 452 -17.78 -44.94 37.66
C PRO A 452 -18.16 -44.79 36.18
N ALA A 453 -19.06 -43.85 35.84
CA ALA A 453 -19.51 -43.67 34.46
C ALA A 453 -18.40 -43.07 33.59
N LEU A 454 -17.74 -42.01 34.08
CA LEU A 454 -16.56 -41.43 33.45
C LEU A 454 -15.41 -42.44 33.40
N MET A 455 -15.21 -43.24 34.45
CA MET A 455 -14.18 -44.30 34.47
C MET A 455 -14.38 -45.30 33.33
N LEU A 456 -15.59 -45.83 33.15
CA LEU A 456 -15.90 -46.75 32.04
C LEU A 456 -15.68 -46.08 30.68
N HIS A 457 -16.06 -44.81 30.54
CA HIS A 457 -15.84 -44.04 29.31
C HIS A 457 -14.34 -43.91 28.99
N LEU A 458 -13.53 -43.48 29.96
CA LEU A 458 -12.08 -43.30 29.81
C LEU A 458 -11.38 -44.63 29.51
N VAL A 459 -11.70 -45.70 30.25
CA VAL A 459 -11.16 -47.05 30.00
C VAL A 459 -11.49 -47.52 28.58
N THR A 460 -12.73 -47.32 28.13
CA THR A 460 -13.15 -47.70 26.77
C THR A 460 -12.36 -46.92 25.71
N SER A 461 -12.16 -45.61 25.89
CA SER A 461 -11.35 -44.77 24.99
C SER A 461 -9.87 -45.17 24.97
N VAL A 462 -9.29 -45.49 26.14
CA VAL A 462 -7.90 -45.94 26.26
C VAL A 462 -7.70 -47.30 25.60
N LEU A 463 -8.61 -48.26 25.81
CA LEU A 463 -8.56 -49.57 25.18
C LEU A 463 -8.71 -49.46 23.66
N PHE A 464 -9.64 -48.64 23.18
CA PHE A 464 -9.76 -48.34 21.75
C PHE A 464 -8.46 -47.81 21.16
N THR A 465 -7.83 -46.87 21.85
CA THR A 465 -6.56 -46.29 21.41
C THR A 465 -5.42 -47.31 21.43
N ALA A 466 -5.37 -48.19 22.43
CA ALA A 466 -4.38 -49.25 22.53
C ALA A 466 -4.50 -50.27 21.40
N VAL A 467 -5.74 -50.64 21.06
CA VAL A 467 -6.05 -51.64 20.03
C VAL A 467 -5.85 -51.10 18.62
N THR A 468 -6.37 -49.90 18.34
CA THR A 468 -6.38 -49.35 16.97
C THR A 468 -5.19 -48.44 16.66
N GLN A 469 -4.43 -48.03 17.68
CA GLN A 469 -3.39 -47.00 17.60
C GLN A 469 -3.92 -45.64 17.12
N ASN A 470 -5.24 -45.41 17.22
CA ASN A 470 -5.91 -44.17 16.85
C ASN A 470 -6.79 -43.69 18.01
N ALA A 471 -6.82 -42.38 18.22
CA ALA A 471 -7.65 -41.78 19.25
C ALA A 471 -9.11 -41.65 18.79
N LEU A 472 -10.05 -41.67 19.73
CA LEU A 472 -11.48 -41.52 19.47
C LEU A 472 -12.07 -40.43 20.37
N HIS A 473 -12.85 -39.53 19.77
CA HIS A 473 -13.67 -38.57 20.50
C HIS A 473 -15.11 -39.04 20.48
N MET A 474 -15.64 -39.38 21.64
CA MET A 474 -16.97 -39.93 21.78
C MET A 474 -17.66 -39.41 23.03
N SER A 475 -18.99 -39.53 23.06
CA SER A 475 -19.79 -39.30 24.28
C SER A 475 -20.10 -40.61 25.00
N GLY A 476 -20.59 -40.52 26.24
CA GLY A 476 -21.04 -41.70 27.02
C GLY A 476 -22.05 -42.59 26.28
N ARG A 477 -22.89 -42.03 25.40
CA ARG A 477 -23.87 -42.80 24.60
C ARG A 477 -23.23 -43.76 23.60
N HIS A 478 -21.98 -43.52 23.22
CA HIS A 478 -21.27 -44.34 22.25
C HIS A 478 -20.44 -45.45 22.91
N VAL A 479 -20.34 -45.47 24.25
CA VAL A 479 -19.55 -46.47 24.99
C VAL A 479 -20.00 -47.89 24.64
N THR A 480 -21.32 -48.15 24.61
CA THR A 480 -21.88 -49.45 24.21
C THR A 480 -21.39 -49.90 22.84
N THR A 481 -21.40 -48.98 21.88
CA THR A 481 -21.01 -49.22 20.49
C THR A 481 -19.52 -49.53 20.37
N VAL A 482 -18.69 -48.79 21.10
CA VAL A 482 -17.23 -49.00 21.09
C VAL A 482 -16.84 -50.26 21.86
N LEU A 483 -17.53 -50.58 22.96
CA LEU A 483 -17.36 -51.85 23.67
C LEU A 483 -17.70 -53.04 22.77
N ALA A 484 -18.80 -52.99 22.02
CA ALA A 484 -19.16 -54.06 21.07
C ALA A 484 -18.06 -54.31 20.01
N PHE A 485 -17.41 -53.25 19.52
CA PHE A 485 -16.24 -53.37 18.65
C PHE A 485 -15.04 -53.99 19.37
N LEU A 486 -14.76 -53.56 20.60
CA LEU A 486 -13.63 -54.04 21.40
C LEU A 486 -13.77 -55.49 21.85
N GLN A 487 -15.00 -56.01 22.02
CA GLN A 487 -15.26 -57.40 22.43
C GLN A 487 -14.57 -58.43 21.52
N GLN A 488 -14.41 -58.11 20.24
CA GLN A 488 -13.76 -59.00 19.28
C GLN A 488 -12.22 -59.00 19.39
N GLN A 489 -11.65 -58.05 20.13
CA GLN A 489 -10.20 -57.79 20.15
C GLN A 489 -9.59 -57.88 21.56
N LEU A 490 -10.40 -58.05 22.59
CA LEU A 490 -9.99 -58.13 23.99
C LEU A 490 -10.08 -59.57 24.53
N GLU A 491 -9.28 -59.86 25.57
CA GLU A 491 -9.35 -61.15 26.26
C GLU A 491 -10.73 -61.38 26.93
N PRO A 492 -11.23 -62.63 26.99
CA PRO A 492 -12.57 -62.92 27.51
C PRO A 492 -12.81 -62.43 28.94
N ASN A 493 -11.78 -62.48 29.79
CA ASN A 493 -11.86 -62.00 31.17
C ASN A 493 -12.05 -60.47 31.22
N THR A 494 -11.32 -59.73 30.39
CA THR A 494 -11.43 -58.26 30.29
C THR A 494 -12.81 -57.86 29.77
N VAL A 495 -13.31 -58.57 28.76
CA VAL A 495 -14.68 -58.38 28.23
C VAL A 495 -15.73 -58.62 29.32
N SER A 496 -15.61 -59.72 30.07
CA SER A 496 -16.54 -60.03 31.16
C SER A 496 -16.56 -58.96 32.24
N THR A 497 -15.40 -58.42 32.60
CA THR A 497 -15.29 -57.31 33.56
C THR A 497 -15.96 -56.06 33.02
N LEU A 498 -15.64 -55.63 31.79
CA LEU A 498 -16.22 -54.42 31.19
C LEU A 498 -17.75 -54.52 31.05
N SER A 499 -18.26 -55.69 30.65
CA SER A 499 -19.69 -55.94 30.51
C SER A 499 -20.46 -56.06 31.84
N LYS A 500 -19.77 -56.17 32.99
CA LYS A 500 -20.42 -56.08 34.31
C LYS A 500 -20.59 -54.64 34.81
N TYR A 501 -19.73 -53.74 34.34
CA TYR A 501 -19.75 -52.32 34.70
C TYR A 501 -20.57 -51.46 33.75
N HIS A 502 -20.77 -51.93 32.52
CA HIS A 502 -21.76 -51.41 31.57
C HIS A 502 -23.15 -51.93 31.91
#